data_AF-F0EIX3-F1
#
_entry.id   AF-F0EIX3-F1
#
_cell.length_a   1.000
_cell.length_b   1.000
_cell.length_c   1.000
_cell.angle_alpha   90.00
_cell.angle_beta   90.00
_cell.angle_gamma   90.00
#
_symmetry.space_group_name_H-M   'P 1'
#
loop_
_entity.id
_entity.type
_entity.pdbx_description
1 polymer ?
#
loop_
_entity_poly.entity_id
_entity_poly.type
_entity_poly.pdbx_seq_one_letter_code
_entity_poly.pdbx_strand_id
1 'polypeptide(L)'
;MKNRKIRSLAVSPIGMGCMGFSHGYGKVPEEKESIASIRKAYEFGCTFFDTAEAYGKEMFYSGHNEELVGKALSPFRNKVILATKYHLDEKEVNESTTLYTAIRNHLVASMEKLRTDYIDLYYLHRINE
;
A
#
# COMPACT_ATOMS: atom_id res chain seq x y z
N MET A 1 -9.93 -6.41 19.49
CA MET A 1 -10.04 -7.61 18.63
C MET A 1 -8.91 -8.60 18.96
N LYS A 2 -9.13 -9.92 18.82
CA LYS A 2 -8.05 -10.92 18.98
C LYS A 2 -7.24 -11.02 17.68
N ASN A 3 -5.95 -10.70 17.75
CA ASN A 3 -5.07 -10.69 16.58
C ASN A 3 -4.87 -12.08 15.95
N ARG A 4 -4.50 -12.09 14.68
CA ARG A 4 -4.04 -13.24 13.89
C ARG A 4 -2.56 -13.09 13.56
N LYS A 5 -1.94 -14.18 13.09
CA LYS A 5 -0.53 -14.21 12.72
C LYS A 5 -0.35 -14.43 11.23
N ILE A 6 0.50 -13.62 10.60
CA ILE A 6 1.09 -13.86 9.28
C ILE A 6 2.58 -14.05 9.53
N ARG A 7 3.05 -15.30 9.60
CA ARG A 7 4.40 -15.63 10.12
C ARG A 7 4.63 -14.93 11.48
N SER A 8 5.57 -14.00 11.56
CA SER A 8 5.90 -13.24 12.78
C SER A 8 4.95 -12.05 13.03
N LEU A 9 4.30 -11.52 11.99
CA LEU A 9 3.47 -10.32 12.05
C LEU A 9 2.16 -10.58 12.81
N ALA A 10 1.77 -9.67 13.70
CA ALA A 10 0.48 -9.69 14.38
C ALA A 10 -0.48 -8.69 13.73
N VAL A 11 -1.57 -9.20 13.14
CA VAL A 11 -2.55 -8.40 12.39
C VAL A 11 -3.93 -8.48 13.03
N SER A 12 -4.76 -7.47 12.84
CA SER A 12 -6.20 -7.55 13.13
C SER A 12 -6.84 -8.66 12.27
N PRO A 13 -7.88 -9.35 12.76
CA PRO A 13 -8.56 -10.39 11.98
C PRO A 13 -9.31 -9.83 10.77
N ILE A 14 -9.58 -8.52 10.75
CA ILE A 14 -10.14 -7.78 9.63
C ILE A 14 -9.13 -6.71 9.24
N GLY A 15 -8.72 -6.69 7.98
CA GLY A 15 -7.85 -5.67 7.41
C GLY A 15 -8.63 -4.60 6.64
N MET A 16 -7.96 -3.51 6.32
CA MET A 16 -8.47 -2.41 5.49
C MET A 16 -7.84 -2.50 4.10
N GLY A 17 -8.64 -2.83 3.09
CA GLY A 17 -8.25 -2.65 1.69
C GLY A 17 -8.43 -1.19 1.27
N CYS A 18 -7.35 -0.52 0.88
CA CYS A 18 -7.37 0.92 0.60
C CYS A 18 -7.68 1.27 -0.87
N MET A 19 -7.78 0.29 -1.77
CA MET A 19 -8.00 0.50 -3.21
C MET A 19 -9.15 1.48 -3.51
N GLY A 20 -10.27 1.37 -2.77
CA GLY A 20 -11.48 2.19 -2.96
C GLY A 20 -11.27 3.71 -2.86
N PHE A 21 -10.18 4.15 -2.23
CA PHE A 21 -9.83 5.57 -2.12
C PHE A 21 -9.14 6.14 -3.37
N SER A 22 -8.95 5.33 -4.41
CA SER A 22 -8.35 5.78 -5.68
C SER A 22 -8.85 5.03 -6.90
N HIS A 23 -9.52 3.89 -6.73
CA HIS A 23 -9.92 3.02 -7.81
C HIS A 23 -11.10 2.10 -7.43
N GLY A 24 -11.74 1.50 -8.43
CA GLY A 24 -12.52 0.26 -8.29
C GLY A 24 -13.99 0.38 -7.86
N TYR A 25 -14.37 1.39 -7.07
CA TYR A 25 -15.73 1.48 -6.53
C TYR A 25 -16.36 2.86 -6.72
N GLY A 26 -17.01 3.06 -7.86
CA GLY A 26 -17.84 4.26 -8.11
C GLY A 26 -17.06 5.57 -7.97
N LYS A 27 -17.73 6.61 -7.42
CA LYS A 27 -17.10 7.90 -7.18
C LYS A 27 -16.07 7.77 -6.05
N VAL A 28 -14.81 8.08 -6.37
CA VAL A 28 -13.73 8.16 -5.38
C VAL A 28 -14.03 9.29 -4.39
N PRO A 29 -13.96 9.04 -3.07
CA PRO A 29 -14.17 10.07 -2.05
C PRO A 29 -13.05 11.11 -2.06
N GLU A 30 -13.34 12.31 -1.54
CA GLU A 30 -12.35 13.38 -1.40
C GLU A 30 -11.17 12.94 -0.52
N GLU A 31 -9.98 13.54 -0.72
CA GLU A 31 -8.76 13.17 0.03
C GLU A 31 -8.99 13.21 1.56
N LYS A 32 -9.66 14.26 2.05
CA LYS A 32 -9.94 14.44 3.49
C LYS A 32 -10.79 13.29 4.04
N GLU A 33 -11.81 12.86 3.30
CA GLU A 33 -12.71 11.78 3.70
C GLU A 33 -12.02 10.42 3.61
N SER A 34 -11.18 10.21 2.59
CA SER A 34 -10.34 9.02 2.44
C SER A 34 -9.42 8.85 3.64
N ILE A 35 -8.67 9.90 3.99
CA ILE A 35 -7.76 9.90 5.14
C ILE A 35 -8.54 9.66 6.45
N ALA A 36 -9.68 10.34 6.64
CA ALA A 36 -10.51 10.16 7.81
C ALA A 36 -11.02 8.72 7.94
N SER A 37 -11.42 8.10 6.83
CA SER A 37 -11.92 6.71 6.80
C SER A 37 -10.84 5.70 7.17
N ILE A 38 -9.62 5.85 6.64
CA ILE A 38 -8.47 4.99 6.98
C ILE A 38 -8.14 5.11 8.48
N ARG A 39 -8.11 6.34 9.01
CA ARG A 39 -7.88 6.57 10.45
C ARG A 39 -8.99 5.99 11.32
N LYS A 40 -10.25 6.09 10.87
CA LYS A 40 -11.40 5.51 11.57
C LYS A 40 -11.30 4.00 11.67
N ALA A 41 -10.83 3.31 10.63
CA ALA A 41 -10.58 1.88 10.69
C ALA A 41 -9.57 1.51 11.81
N TYR A 42 -8.50 2.29 11.96
CA TYR A 42 -7.56 2.14 13.06
C TYR A 42 -8.21 2.39 14.44
N GLU A 43 -9.04 3.43 14.58
CA GLU A 43 -9.79 3.69 15.81
C GLU A 43 -10.72 2.52 16.20
N PHE A 44 -11.28 1.82 15.21
CA PHE A 44 -12.06 0.60 15.44
C PHE A 44 -11.21 -0.64 15.72
N GLY A 45 -9.88 -0.51 15.74
CA GLY A 45 -8.92 -1.56 16.08
C GLY A 45 -8.36 -2.34 14.89
N CYS A 46 -8.55 -1.86 13.65
CA CYS A 46 -7.86 -2.42 12.48
C CYS A 46 -6.37 -2.07 12.55
N THR A 47 -5.50 -3.06 12.42
CA THR A 47 -4.04 -2.88 12.44
C THR A 47 -3.37 -3.46 11.20
N PHE A 48 -4.13 -3.81 10.17
CA PHE A 48 -3.59 -4.34 8.92
C PHE A 48 -4.18 -3.61 7.71
N PHE A 49 -3.32 -2.90 6.98
CA PHE A 49 -3.69 -2.04 5.86
C PHE A 49 -3.03 -2.53 4.58
N ASP A 50 -3.80 -2.56 3.49
CA ASP A 50 -3.37 -3.06 2.20
C ASP A 50 -3.55 -1.99 1.11
N THR A 51 -2.49 -1.73 0.35
CA THR A 51 -2.49 -0.83 -0.82
C THR A 51 -1.64 -1.42 -1.95
N ALA A 52 -1.41 -0.68 -3.02
CA ALA A 52 -0.52 -1.03 -4.12
C ALA A 52 -0.16 0.22 -4.93
N GLU A 53 1.02 0.25 -5.54
CA GLU A 53 1.46 1.36 -6.39
C GLU A 53 0.54 1.56 -7.61
N ALA A 54 -0.12 0.50 -8.08
CA ALA A 54 -1.02 0.56 -9.23
C ALA A 54 -2.40 1.14 -8.89
N TYR A 55 -2.78 1.22 -7.61
CA TYR A 55 -4.09 1.74 -7.21
C TYR A 55 -4.15 3.26 -7.47
N GLY A 56 -5.03 3.64 -8.41
CA GLY A 56 -5.18 5.02 -8.86
C GLY A 56 -4.57 5.33 -10.23
N LYS A 57 -3.81 4.40 -10.84
CA LYS A 57 -3.14 4.63 -12.13
C LYS A 57 -4.08 5.13 -13.25
N GLU A 58 -5.29 4.57 -13.32
CA GLU A 58 -6.27 4.88 -14.39
C GLU A 58 -7.08 6.18 -14.15
N MET A 59 -7.22 6.62 -12.90
CA MET A 59 -8.07 7.79 -12.55
C MET A 59 -7.25 9.01 -12.11
N PHE A 60 -6.02 8.77 -11.66
CA PHE A 60 -5.11 9.77 -11.11
C PHE A 60 -3.72 9.54 -11.69
N TYR A 61 -2.81 8.94 -10.91
CA TYR A 61 -1.45 8.59 -11.30
C TYR A 61 -0.98 7.39 -10.47
N SER A 62 0.11 6.75 -10.88
CA SER A 62 0.68 5.60 -10.16
C SER A 62 1.16 6.02 -8.76
N GLY A 63 0.69 5.33 -7.74
CA GLY A 63 1.02 5.57 -6.34
C GLY A 63 0.13 6.58 -5.62
N HIS A 64 -0.90 7.13 -6.27
CA HIS A 64 -1.86 8.02 -5.62
C HIS A 64 -2.48 7.40 -4.36
N ASN A 65 -2.84 6.11 -4.39
CA ASN A 65 -3.39 5.44 -3.19
C ASN A 65 -2.36 5.31 -2.07
N GLU A 66 -1.10 5.03 -2.41
CA GLU A 66 -0.01 4.98 -1.44
C GLU A 66 0.20 6.34 -0.76
N GLU A 67 0.07 7.45 -1.48
CA GLU A 67 0.16 8.79 -0.86
C GLU A 67 -0.95 9.04 0.17
N LEU A 68 -2.20 8.66 -0.16
CA LEU A 68 -3.32 8.78 0.77
C LEU A 68 -3.12 7.92 2.02
N VAL A 69 -2.70 6.67 1.82
CA VAL A 69 -2.41 5.73 2.91
C VAL A 69 -1.24 6.23 3.76
N GLY A 70 -0.17 6.72 3.15
CA GLY A 70 0.96 7.32 3.84
C GLY A 70 0.53 8.48 4.73
N LYS A 71 -0.18 9.47 4.16
CA LYS A 71 -0.73 10.62 4.91
C LYS A 71 -1.63 10.18 6.07
N ALA A 72 -2.45 9.14 5.87
CA ALA A 72 -3.37 8.64 6.88
C ALA A 72 -2.67 7.94 8.04
N LEU A 73 -1.70 7.07 7.73
CA LEU A 73 -1.03 6.20 8.69
C LEU A 73 0.16 6.85 9.40
N SER A 74 0.78 7.90 8.84
CA SER A 74 1.97 8.56 9.42
C SER A 74 1.91 8.78 10.94
N PRO A 75 0.79 9.22 11.57
CA PRO A 75 0.73 9.43 13.02
C PRO A 75 0.84 8.15 13.88
N PHE A 76 0.68 6.97 13.29
CA PHE A 76 0.67 5.67 14.00
C PHE A 76 1.30 4.55 13.17
N ARG A 77 2.21 4.90 12.25
CA ARG A 77 2.83 3.97 11.30
C ARG A 77 3.47 2.75 11.99
N ASN A 78 4.08 2.95 13.15
CA ASN A 78 4.72 1.91 13.97
C ASN A 78 3.75 1.04 14.79
N LYS A 79 2.44 1.30 14.72
CA LYS A 79 1.40 0.54 15.42
C LYS A 79 0.56 -0.34 14.49
N VAL A 80 0.87 -0.33 13.19
CA VAL A 80 0.12 -1.03 12.16
C VAL A 80 1.05 -1.83 11.26
N ILE A 81 0.51 -2.89 10.68
CA ILE A 81 1.14 -3.65 9.62
C ILE A 81 0.66 -3.08 8.28
N LEU A 82 1.61 -2.64 7.46
CA LEU A 82 1.35 -2.07 6.15
C LEU A 82 1.84 -3.01 5.04
N ALA A 83 0.90 -3.44 4.21
CA ALA A 83 1.15 -4.16 2.99
C ALA A 83 1.05 -3.23 1.78
N THR A 84 2.04 -3.32 0.88
CA THR A 84 1.93 -2.76 -0.47
C THR A 84 2.42 -3.76 -1.51
N LYS A 85 2.18 -3.45 -2.79
CA LYS A 85 2.46 -4.33 -3.92
C LYS A 85 3.04 -3.52 -5.05
N TYR A 86 3.96 -4.14 -5.77
CA TYR A 86 4.53 -3.59 -7.00
C TYR A 86 4.18 -4.46 -8.19
N HIS A 87 4.17 -3.85 -9.37
CA HIS A 87 4.00 -4.54 -10.64
C HIS A 87 5.26 -4.35 -11.47
N LEU A 88 5.88 -5.46 -11.85
CA LEU A 88 7.10 -5.46 -12.64
C LEU A 88 6.76 -5.78 -14.10
N ASP A 89 6.96 -4.81 -14.99
CA ASP A 89 6.87 -5.01 -16.44
C ASP A 89 8.17 -5.65 -16.96
N GLU A 90 8.05 -6.58 -17.89
CA GLU A 90 9.21 -7.31 -18.46
C GLU A 90 10.24 -6.38 -19.09
N LYS A 91 9.81 -5.23 -19.61
CA LYS A 91 10.67 -4.24 -20.27
C LYS A 91 11.54 -3.46 -19.27
N GLU A 92 11.21 -3.52 -17.97
CA GLU A 92 11.98 -2.84 -16.93
C GLU A 92 13.32 -3.53 -16.67
N VAL A 93 13.42 -4.82 -16.97
CA VAL A 93 14.66 -5.60 -16.81
C VAL A 93 15.36 -5.69 -18.16
N ASN A 94 16.57 -5.15 -18.22
CA ASN A 94 17.41 -5.14 -19.42
C ASN A 94 18.90 -5.09 -19.03
N GLU A 95 19.80 -4.96 -20.00
CA GLU A 95 21.25 -4.93 -19.76
C GLU A 95 21.70 -3.84 -18.77
N SER A 96 20.95 -2.73 -18.67
CA SER A 96 21.26 -1.60 -17.77
C SER A 96 20.51 -1.66 -16.43
N THR A 97 19.40 -2.40 -16.35
CA THR A 97 18.57 -2.49 -15.14
C THR A 97 18.35 -3.94 -14.75
N THR A 98 19.01 -4.37 -13.68
CA THR A 98 18.82 -5.72 -13.12
C THR A 98 17.45 -5.86 -12.46
N LEU A 99 16.97 -7.10 -12.29
CA LEU A 99 15.76 -7.40 -11.53
C LEU A 99 15.80 -6.80 -10.11
N TYR A 100 16.95 -6.90 -9.44
CA TYR A 100 17.13 -6.30 -8.11
C TYR A 100 16.96 -4.77 -8.16
N THR A 101 17.58 -4.11 -9.16
CA THR A 101 17.49 -2.66 -9.33
C THR A 101 16.05 -2.22 -9.60
N ALA A 102 15.32 -2.92 -10.48
CA ALA A 102 13.93 -2.63 -10.78
C ALA A 102 13.07 -2.74 -9.51
N ILE A 103 13.09 -3.89 -8.83
CA ILE A 103 12.33 -4.11 -7.58
C ILE A 103 12.69 -3.07 -6.51
N ARG A 104 13.98 -2.74 -6.37
CA ARG A 104 14.44 -1.72 -5.42
C ARG A 104 13.87 -0.35 -5.75
N ASN A 105 13.81 0.03 -7.02
CA ASN A 105 13.26 1.31 -7.46
C ASN A 105 11.75 1.41 -7.11
N HIS A 106 10.97 0.36 -7.37
CA HIS A 106 9.58 0.31 -6.92
C HIS A 106 9.46 0.45 -5.40
N LEU A 107 10.24 -0.31 -4.63
CA LEU A 107 10.18 -0.28 -3.17
C LEU A 107 10.50 1.11 -2.62
N VAL A 108 11.55 1.78 -3.14
CA VAL A 108 11.92 3.14 -2.74
C VAL A 108 10.81 4.14 -3.09
N ALA A 109 10.24 4.04 -4.29
CA ALA A 109 9.16 4.92 -4.73
C ALA A 109 7.87 4.71 -3.91
N SER A 110 7.56 3.48 -3.51
CA SER A 110 6.44 3.18 -2.59
C SER A 110 6.70 3.74 -1.20
N MET A 111 7.90 3.54 -0.64
CA MET A 111 8.28 4.04 0.69
C MET A 111 8.21 5.57 0.80
N GLU A 112 8.63 6.29 -0.26
CA GLU A 112 8.51 7.74 -0.34
C GLU A 112 7.04 8.20 -0.26
N LYS A 113 6.17 7.63 -1.11
CA LYS A 113 4.73 7.95 -1.11
C LYS A 113 4.03 7.57 0.18
N LEU A 114 4.39 6.42 0.75
CA LEU A 114 3.89 5.90 2.02
C LEU A 114 4.47 6.64 3.25
N ARG A 115 5.46 7.53 3.06
CA ARG A 115 6.09 8.33 4.11
C ARG A 115 6.68 7.45 5.22
N THR A 116 7.38 6.39 4.85
CA THR A 116 7.95 5.40 5.76
C THR A 116 9.27 4.87 5.20
N ASP A 117 10.14 4.36 6.07
CA ASP A 117 11.45 3.77 5.74
C ASP A 117 11.44 2.23 5.74
N TYR A 118 10.27 1.61 5.93
CA TYR A 118 10.08 0.16 5.88
C TYR A 118 8.66 -0.23 5.45
N ILE A 119 8.54 -1.41 4.85
CA ILE A 119 7.28 -2.07 4.48
C ILE A 119 7.23 -3.41 5.21
N ASP A 120 6.13 -3.67 5.92
CA ASP A 120 5.99 -4.90 6.73
C ASP A 120 5.78 -6.13 5.86
N LEU A 121 5.07 -5.96 4.75
CA LEU A 121 4.74 -7.03 3.82
C LEU A 121 4.69 -6.48 2.39
N TYR A 122 5.56 -7.00 1.53
CA TYR A 122 5.71 -6.51 0.15
C TYR A 122 5.44 -7.63 -0.84
N TYR A 123 4.47 -7.40 -1.73
CA TYR A 123 4.02 -8.41 -2.68
C TYR A 123 4.44 -8.06 -4.10
N LEU A 124 4.81 -9.08 -4.87
CA LEU A 124 4.68 -9.01 -6.32
C LEU A 124 3.18 -9.08 -6.64
N HIS A 125 2.62 -8.02 -7.22
CA HIS A 125 1.17 -7.84 -7.37
C HIS A 125 0.56 -8.82 -8.37
N ARG A 126 1.30 -9.14 -9.43
CA ARG A 126 0.97 -10.13 -10.45
C ARG A 126 2.24 -10.86 -10.84
N ILE A 127 2.14 -12.17 -11.01
CA ILE A 127 3.16 -12.94 -11.72
C ILE A 127 2.80 -12.75 -13.19
N ASN A 128 3.75 -12.27 -13.99
CA ASN A 128 3.57 -12.23 -15.44
C ASN A 128 3.50 -13.69 -15.93
N GLU A 129 2.53 -14.00 -16.79
CA GLU A 129 2.48 -15.28 -17.51
C GLU A 129 3.51 -15.30 -18.64
#